data_AF-A0A7J3SZQ9-F1
#
_entry.id   AF-A0A7J3SZQ9-F1
#
_cell.length_a   1.000
_cell.length_b   1.000
_cell.length_c   1.000
_cell.angle_alpha   90.00
_cell.angle_beta   90.00
_cell.angle_gamma   90.00
#
_symmetry.space_group_name_H-M   'P 1'
#
loop_
_entity.id
_entity.type
_entity.pdbx_description
1 polymer ?
#
loop_
_entity_poly.entity_id
_entity_poly.type
_entity_poly.pdbx_seq_one_letter_code
_entity_poly.pdbx_strand_id
1 'polypeptide(L)' 'MVEFVIRVNQQRTAYIPKEVIEILGYEWLLVPNAKAAVVYPRQCDLRTAIRSVLVIVKGLKLMLSAREGSGETRDT' A
#
# COMPACT_ATOMS: atom_id res chain seq x y z
N MET A 1 -7.97 -5.93 2.29
CA MET A 1 -7.18 -4.87 1.61
C MET A 1 -7.06 -5.28 0.16
N VAL A 2 -7.12 -4.33 -0.79
CA VAL A 2 -7.03 -4.63 -2.23
C VAL A 2 -5.68 -4.11 -2.74
N GLU A 3 -4.96 -4.94 -3.49
CA GLU A 3 -3.70 -4.56 -4.14
C GLU A 3 -4.00 -3.94 -5.51
N PHE A 4 -3.44 -2.77 -5.80
CA PHE A 4 -3.51 -2.13 -7.11
C PHE A 4 -2.14 -2.16 -7.77
N VAL A 5 -2.09 -2.59 -9.03
CA VAL A 5 -0.86 -2.54 -9.83
C VAL A 5 -0.74 -1.14 -10.44
N ILE A 6 0.18 -0.34 -9.91
CA ILE A 6 0.52 0.98 -10.47
C ILE A 6 1.72 0.80 -11.40
N ARG A 7 1.53 1.12 -12.68
CA ARG A 7 2.61 1.11 -13.68
C ARG A 7 3.07 2.54 -13.94
N VAL A 8 4.34 2.81 -13.69
CA VAL A 8 4.98 4.07 -14.05
C VAL A 8 5.53 3.95 -15.46
N ASN A 9 5.14 4.86 -16.36
CA ASN A 9 5.64 4.86 -17.74
C ASN A 9 7.01 5.53 -17.84
N GLN A 10 7.59 5.52 -19.05
CA GLN A 10 8.90 6.14 -19.32
C GLN A 10 8.93 7.65 -19.07
N GLN A 11 7.77 8.32 -19.10
CA GLN A 11 7.60 9.75 -18.80
C GLN A 11 7.45 10.01 -17.29
N ARG A 12 7.64 8.98 -16.45
CA ARG A 12 7.53 9.04 -14.99
C ARG A 12 6.13 9.42 -14.50
N THR A 13 5.10 9.12 -15.28
CA THR A 13 3.70 9.29 -14.88
C THR A 13 3.04 7.94 -14.66
N ALA A 14 2.04 7.91 -13.79
CA ALA A 14 1.25 6.72 -13.53
C ALA A 14 -0.22 7.11 -13.40
N TYR A 15 -1.10 6.26 -13.93
CA TYR A 15 -2.53 6.38 -13.67
C TYR A 15 -2.81 5.90 -12.24
N ILE A 16 -3.55 6.71 -11.49
CA ILE A 16 -4.01 6.34 -10.16
C ILE A 16 -5.51 6.05 -10.26
N PRO A 17 -5.97 4.84 -9.84
CA PRO A 17 -7.38 4.49 -9.83
C PRO A 17 -8.24 5.51 -9.07
N LYS A 18 -9.47 5.71 -9.56
CA LYS A 18 -10.44 6.67 -9.02
C LYS A 18 -10.70 6.42 -7.53
N GLU A 19 -10.77 5.16 -7.13
CA GLU A 19 -11.01 4.72 -5.74
C GLU A 19 -9.91 5.22 -4.80
N VAL A 20 -8.66 5.28 -5.27
CA VAL A 20 -7.54 5.79 -4.47
C VAL A 20 -7.64 7.30 -4.32
N ILE A 21 -8.02 8.01 -5.39
CA ILE A 21 -8.21 9.47 -5.39
C ILE A 21 -9.38 9.86 -4.48
N GLU A 22 -10.49 9.12 -4.50
CA GLU A 22 -11.64 9.37 -3.62
C GLU A 22 -11.28 9.24 -2.12
N ILE A 23 -10.31 8.39 -1.79
CA ILE A 23 -9.86 8.18 -0.40
C ILE A 23 -8.77 9.18 0.00
N LEU A 24 -7.79 9.46 -0.87
CA LEU A 24 -6.59 10.22 -0.52
C LEU A 24 -6.59 11.67 -1.03
N GLY A 25 -7.55 12.04 -1.87
CA GLY A 25 -7.56 13.33 -2.58
C GLY A 25 -6.50 13.41 -3.69
N TYR A 26 -6.16 14.63 -4.11
CA TYR A 26 -5.27 14.88 -5.25
C TYR A 26 -3.85 15.34 -4.86
N GLU A 27 -3.61 15.72 -3.61
CA GLU A 27 -2.32 16.23 -3.15
C GLU A 27 -1.70 15.32 -2.09
N TRP A 28 -0.54 14.73 -2.39
CA TRP A 28 0.09 13.73 -1.55
C TRP A 28 1.53 14.05 -1.20
N LEU A 29 1.99 13.46 -0.10
CA LEU A 29 3.39 13.30 0.23
C LEU A 29 3.80 11.86 -0.06
N LEU A 30 5.00 11.69 -0.61
CA LEU A 30 5.64 10.41 -0.87
C LEU A 30 6.92 10.32 -0.03
N VAL A 31 7.03 9.28 0.79
CA VAL A 31 8.25 8.95 1.54
C VAL A 31 8.75 7.59 1.06
N PRO A 32 9.72 7.57 0.13
CA PRO A 32 10.28 6.34 -0.39
C PRO A 32 11.48 5.86 0.43
N ASN A 33 11.78 4.57 0.32
CA ASN A 33 13.08 3.98 0.66
C ASN A 33 13.55 3.07 -0.51
N ALA A 34 14.54 2.20 -0.27
CA ALA A 34 15.09 1.32 -1.30
C ALA A 34 14.12 0.30 -1.90
N LYS A 35 13.03 -0.07 -1.21
CA LYS A 35 12.14 -1.19 -1.59
C LYS A 35 10.64 -0.91 -1.47
N ALA A 36 10.26 0.15 -0.76
CA ALA A 36 8.88 0.50 -0.48
C ALA A 36 8.73 2.01 -0.41
N ALA A 37 7.50 2.48 -0.51
CA ALA A 37 7.17 3.87 -0.25
C ALA A 37 5.83 3.97 0.48
N VAL A 38 5.68 5.05 1.23
CA VAL A 38 4.42 5.44 1.86
C VAL A 38 3.91 6.68 1.15
N VAL A 39 2.63 6.66 0.76
CA VAL A 39 1.90 7.82 0.21
C VAL A 39 0.78 8.17 1.18
N TYR A 40 0.61 9.46 1.46
CA TYR A 40 -0.47 9.97 2.31
C TYR A 40 -0.85 11.41 1.93
N PRO A 41 -2.07 11.88 2.26
CA PRO A 41 -2.52 13.21 1.87
C PRO A 41 -1.68 14.32 2.49
N ARG A 42 -1.43 15.41 1.75
CA ARG A 42 -0.54 16.51 2.18
C ARG A 42 -0.98 17.17 3.49
N GLN A 43 -2.28 17.22 3.74
CA GLN A 43 -2.93 17.76 4.92
C GLN A 43 -2.91 16.82 6.14
N CYS A 44 -2.50 15.56 5.96
CA CYS A 44 -2.41 14.59 7.04
C CYS A 44 -1.08 14.74 7.79
N ASP A 45 -1.13 14.81 9.12
CA ASP A 45 0.06 14.87 9.93
C ASP A 45 0.79 13.51 9.96
N LEU A 46 2.11 13.55 10.17
CA LEU A 46 2.96 12.36 10.10
C LEU A 46 2.60 11.30 11.16
N ARG A 47 2.12 11.70 12.34
CA ARG A 47 1.75 10.75 13.40
C ARG A 47 0.51 9.96 13.00
N THR A 48 -0.48 10.62 12.41
CA THR A 48 -1.68 9.97 11.87
C THR A 48 -1.32 9.05 10.70
N ALA A 49 -0.47 9.50 9.78
CA ALA A 49 0.01 8.67 8.68
C ALA A 49 0.69 7.38 9.17
N ILE A 50 1.59 7.48 10.16
CA ILE A 50 2.27 6.32 10.76
C ILE A 50 1.25 5.32 11.37
N ARG A 51 0.25 5.81 12.11
CA ARG A 51 -0.78 4.94 12.70
C ARG A 51 -1.54 4.16 11.63
N SER A 52 -1.93 4.82 10.54
CA SER A 52 -2.61 4.18 9.41
C SER A 52 -1.73 3.14 8.72
N VAL A 53 -0.45 3.47 8.48
CA VAL A 53 0.52 2.53 7.90
C VAL A 53 0.71 1.28 8.77
N LEU A 54 0.74 1.42 10.10
CA LEU A 54 0.85 0.27 10.99
C LEU A 54 -0.35 -0.68 10.90
N VAL A 55 -1.56 -0.15 10.71
CA VAL A 55 -2.77 -0.96 10.43
C VAL A 55 -2.61 -1.71 9.10
N ILE A 56 -2.11 -1.02 8.06
CA ILE A 56 -1.83 -1.62 6.76
C ILE A 56 -0.83 -2.78 6.89
N VAL A 57 0.31 -2.55 7.54
CA VAL A 57 1.35 -3.55 7.77
C VAL A 57 0.81 -4.75 8.55
N LYS A 58 -0.04 -4.53 9.57
CA LYS A 58 -0.68 -5.63 10.31
C LYS A 58 -1.56 -6.49 9.39
N GLY A 59 -2.35 -5.86 8.52
CA GLY A 59 -3.17 -6.56 7.52
C GLY A 59 -2.33 -7.37 6.52
N LEU A 60 -1.25 -6.79 6.00
CA LEU A 60 -0.34 -7.47 5.08
C LEU A 60 0.35 -8.68 5.72
N LYS A 61 0.76 -8.57 6.99
CA LYS A 61 1.31 -9.70 7.75
C LYS A 61 0.32 -10.85 7.88
N LEU A 62 -0.95 -10.57 8.16
CA LEU A 62 -1.99 -11.59 8.22
C LEU A 62 -2.20 -12.28 6.87
N MET A 63 -2.19 -11.52 5.77
CA MET A 63 -2.29 -12.09 4.41
C MET A 63 -1.09 -12.98 4.07
N LEU A 64 0.13 -12.59 4.48
CA LEU A 64 1.33 -13.40 4.30
C LEU A 64 1.22 -14.72 5.05
N SER A 65 0.89 -14.69 6.34
CA SER A 65 0.73 -15.90 7.15
C SER A 65 -0.35 -16.84 6.61
N ALA A 66 -1.46 -16.30 6.08
CA ALA A 66 -2.50 -17.11 5.46
C ALA A 66 -2.02 -17.81 4.18
N ARG A 67 -1.19 -17.15 3.36
CA ARG A 67 -0.60 -17.75 2.15
C ARG A 67 0.40 -18.86 2.49
N GLU A 68 1.21 -18.65 3.52
CA GLU A 68 2.20 -19.62 3.99
C GLU A 68 1.53 -20.85 4.62
N GLY A 69 0.52 -20.67 5.48
CA GLY A 69 -0.22 -21.79 6.07
C GLY A 69 -1.09 -22.60 5.10
N SER A 70 -1.38 -22.06 3.91
CA SER A 70 -2.09 -22.77 2.84
C SER A 70 -1.18 -23.69 2.02
N GLY A 71 0.15 -23.60 2.20
CA GLY A 71 1.14 -24.40 1.49
C GLY A 71 1.45 -25.77 2.10
N GLU A 72 1.00 -26.05 3.33
CA GLU A 72 1.35 -27.28 4.08
C GLU A 72 0.31 -28.41 3.98
N THR A 73 -0.77 -28.27 3.20
CA THR A 73 -1.85 -29.30 3.13
C THR A 73 -1.93 -30.06 1.80
N ARG A 74 -0.84 -30.15 1.02
CA ARG A 74 -0.80 -30.99 -0.19
C ARG A 74 0.48 -31.80 -0.26
N ASP A 75 0.57 -32.81 0.59
CA ASP A 75 1.31 -34.05 0.33
C ASP A 75 0.96 -35.07 1.43
N THR A 76 -0.17 -35.75 1.25
CA THR A 76 -0.46 -37.10 1.79
C THR A 76 -1.46 -37.78 0.87
#